data_AF-A0A6B2UV37-F1
#
_entry.id   AF-A0A6B2UV37-F1
#
_cell.length_a   1.000
_cell.length_b   1.000
_cell.length_c   1.000
_cell.angle_alpha   90.00
_cell.angle_beta   90.00
_cell.angle_gamma   90.00
#
_symmetry.space_group_name_H-M   'P 1'
#
loop_
_entity.id
_entity.type
_entity.pdbx_description
1 polymer ?
#
loop_
_entity_poly.entity_id
_entity_poly.type
_entity_poly.pdbx_seq_one_letter_code
_entity_poly.pdbx_strand_id
1 'polypeptide(L)'
;ALGCALAFRALLPAPRHFAPAPLAPRALAATVRGHLANPLLLRLYAIGGLFMTVFGAVYTVIGYRLAAPPLALPQGLVGSVFLVYLVGTGSSAAAGRLVRRTGRRGALYLAAGTTAAGLLVSLGGPLWCVLPGLVLVTAGFFAGHAVASSSVSDTARTGRAQASALYQSAYYLGSSLGGTLGASAYHAAGWGGTVLLGLLAVAGVVGVTLLGTVAARRG
;
A
#
# COMPACT_ATOMS: atom_id res chain seq x y z
N ALA A 1 -17.61 3.85 -20.87
CA ALA A 1 -17.95 3.12 -19.63
C ALA A 1 -19.08 2.10 -19.83
N LEU A 2 -20.27 2.52 -20.26
CA LEU A 2 -21.41 1.61 -20.52
C LEU A 2 -21.10 0.50 -21.53
N GLY A 3 -20.38 0.80 -22.62
CA GLY A 3 -19.96 -0.21 -23.60
C GLY A 3 -19.04 -1.28 -23.01
N CYS A 4 -18.09 -0.91 -22.14
CA CYS A 4 -17.22 -1.87 -21.45
C CYS A 4 -18.00 -2.73 -20.44
N ALA A 5 -18.98 -2.14 -19.75
CA ALA A 5 -19.84 -2.85 -18.82
C ALA A 5 -20.76 -3.87 -19.53
N LEU A 6 -21.30 -3.51 -20.69
CA LEU A 6 -22.10 -4.40 -21.53
C LEU A 6 -21.26 -5.52 -22.14
N ALA A 7 -20.06 -5.21 -22.66
CA ALA A 7 -19.13 -6.21 -23.17
C ALA A 7 -18.69 -7.19 -22.06
N PHE A 8 -18.35 -6.69 -20.87
CA PHE A 8 -18.00 -7.52 -19.72
C PHE A 8 -19.16 -8.43 -19.29
N ARG A 9 -20.40 -7.91 -19.26
CA ARG A 9 -21.59 -8.71 -18.94
C ARG A 9 -21.89 -9.78 -19.99
N ALA A 10 -21.69 -9.47 -21.28
CA ALA A 10 -21.92 -10.42 -22.37
C ALA A 10 -20.83 -11.51 -22.43
N LEU A 11 -19.59 -11.18 -22.05
CA LEU A 11 -18.45 -12.09 -22.09
C LEU A 11 -18.25 -12.89 -20.78
N LEU A 12 -18.94 -12.52 -19.70
CA LEU A 12 -18.87 -13.19 -18.41
C LEU A 12 -19.47 -14.60 -18.51
N PRO A 13 -18.69 -15.67 -18.28
CA PRO A 13 -19.24 -17.01 -18.14
C PRO A 13 -20.14 -17.05 -16.92
N ALA A 14 -21.28 -17.76 -17.00
CA ALA A 14 -22.14 -18.00 -15.85
C ALA A 14 -21.29 -18.55 -14.68
N PRO A 15 -21.40 -18.00 -13.46
CA PRO A 15 -20.53 -18.34 -12.34
C PRO A 15 -20.70 -19.81 -11.95
N ARG A 16 -19.75 -20.66 -12.37
CA ARG A 16 -19.83 -22.12 -12.25
C ARG A 16 -19.59 -22.66 -10.82
N HIS A 17 -19.22 -21.80 -9.87
CA HIS A 17 -18.84 -22.17 -8.49
C HIS A 17 -19.55 -21.33 -7.42
N PHE A 18 -20.57 -20.56 -7.79
CA PHE A 18 -21.31 -19.74 -6.83
C PHE A 18 -22.48 -20.54 -6.24
N ALA A 19 -22.31 -21.05 -5.03
CA ALA A 19 -23.40 -21.57 -4.22
C ALA A 19 -23.85 -20.46 -3.26
N PRO A 20 -25.13 -20.04 -3.27
CA PRO A 20 -25.67 -19.10 -2.29
C PRO A 20 -25.54 -19.70 -0.89
N ALA A 21 -24.58 -19.24 -0.11
CA ALA A 21 -24.46 -19.62 1.30
C ALA A 21 -25.37 -18.70 2.13
N PRO A 22 -26.26 -19.25 2.99
CA PRO A 22 -27.04 -18.42 3.90
C PRO A 22 -26.08 -17.57 4.75
N LEU A 23 -26.40 -16.28 4.92
CA LEU A 23 -25.66 -15.38 5.79
C LEU A 23 -25.72 -15.96 7.20
N ALA A 24 -24.61 -16.52 7.68
CA ALA A 24 -24.46 -17.06 9.02
C ALA A 24 -23.55 -16.10 9.81
N PRO A 25 -24.11 -15.09 10.52
CA PRO A 25 -23.32 -14.06 11.20
C PRO A 25 -22.32 -14.64 12.21
N ARG A 26 -22.70 -15.75 12.88
CA ARG A 26 -21.81 -16.48 13.79
C ARG A 26 -20.63 -17.12 13.07
N ALA A 27 -20.85 -17.72 11.91
CA ALA A 27 -19.78 -18.32 11.10
C ALA A 27 -18.85 -17.24 10.53
N LEU A 28 -19.42 -16.10 10.13
CA LEU A 28 -18.65 -14.93 9.70
C LEU A 28 -17.78 -14.39 10.86
N ALA A 29 -18.36 -14.19 12.04
CA ALA A 29 -17.65 -13.72 13.21
C ALA A 29 -16.54 -14.69 13.64
N ALA A 30 -16.79 -16.00 13.60
CA ALA A 30 -15.78 -17.02 13.86
C ALA A 30 -14.63 -16.97 12.84
N THR A 31 -14.94 -16.80 11.55
CA THR A 31 -13.93 -16.65 10.48
C THR A 31 -13.08 -15.40 10.68
N VAL A 32 -13.71 -14.25 10.93
CA VAL A 32 -13.01 -12.98 11.20
C VAL A 32 -12.13 -13.11 12.45
N ARG A 33 -12.66 -13.68 13.53
CA ARG A 33 -11.88 -13.91 14.76
C ARG A 33 -10.69 -14.83 14.51
N GLY A 34 -10.87 -15.88 13.71
CA GLY A 34 -9.79 -16.78 13.30
C GLY A 34 -8.69 -16.05 12.52
N HIS A 35 -9.07 -15.16 11.59
CA HIS A 35 -8.11 -14.33 10.85
C HIS A 35 -7.39 -13.32 11.73
N LEU A 36 -8.10 -12.71 12.67
CA LEU A 36 -7.52 -11.78 13.66
C LEU A 36 -6.66 -12.50 14.72
N ALA A 37 -6.85 -13.79 14.95
CA ALA A 37 -5.99 -14.60 15.79
C ALA A 37 -4.75 -15.13 15.04
N ASN A 38 -4.72 -15.04 13.71
CA ASN A 38 -3.60 -15.53 12.90
C ASN A 38 -2.49 -14.47 12.84
N PRO A 39 -1.32 -14.71 13.48
CA PRO A 39 -0.26 -13.72 13.55
C PRO A 39 0.35 -13.39 12.19
N LEU A 40 0.29 -14.31 11.22
CA LEU A 40 0.79 -14.06 9.87
C LEU A 40 -0.13 -13.08 9.13
N LEU A 41 -1.45 -13.26 9.23
CA LEU A 41 -2.42 -12.35 8.61
C LEU A 41 -2.37 -10.96 9.25
N LEU A 42 -2.31 -10.87 10.58
CA LEU A 42 -2.16 -9.59 11.28
C LEU A 42 -0.92 -8.81 10.81
N ARG A 43 0.22 -9.48 10.61
CA ARG A 43 1.43 -8.85 10.08
C ARG A 43 1.22 -8.31 8.67
N LEU A 44 0.54 -9.06 7.80
CA LEU A 44 0.25 -8.60 6.44
C LEU A 44 -0.73 -7.42 6.41
N TYR A 45 -1.73 -7.40 7.31
CA TYR A 45 -2.64 -6.27 7.49
C TYR A 45 -1.89 -5.02 7.95
N ALA A 46 -1.01 -5.17 8.95
CA ALA A 46 -0.17 -4.09 9.44
C ALA A 46 0.76 -3.53 8.36
N ILE A 47 1.41 -4.40 7.58
CA ILE A 47 2.26 -3.99 6.45
C ILE A 47 1.47 -3.19 5.42
N GLY A 48 0.29 -3.65 5.03
CA GLY A 48 -0.58 -2.94 4.09
C GLY A 48 -1.01 -1.57 4.62
N GLY A 49 -1.41 -1.49 5.89
CA GLY A 49 -1.77 -0.24 6.55
C GLY A 49 -0.60 0.74 6.61
N LEU A 50 0.60 0.30 6.99
CA LEU A 50 1.79 1.15 7.07
C LEU A 50 2.22 1.68 5.69
N PHE A 51 2.19 0.85 4.65
CA PHE A 51 2.41 1.33 3.28
C PHE A 51 1.40 2.40 2.89
N MET A 52 0.12 2.24 3.25
CA MET A 52 -0.88 3.29 3.01
C MET A 52 -0.73 4.52 3.88
N THR A 53 -0.17 4.40 5.07
CA THR A 53 0.19 5.57 5.88
C THR A 53 1.22 6.43 5.15
N VAL A 54 2.26 5.82 4.57
CA VAL A 54 3.25 6.55 3.76
C VAL A 54 2.59 7.19 2.54
N PHE A 55 1.85 6.39 1.77
CA PHE A 55 1.27 6.83 0.51
C PHE A 55 0.22 7.93 0.73
N GLY A 56 -0.66 7.74 1.72
CA GLY A 56 -1.64 8.72 2.16
C GLY A 56 -0.98 10.02 2.60
N ALA A 57 0.01 9.96 3.48
CA ALA A 57 0.72 11.16 3.95
C ALA A 57 1.34 11.96 2.80
N VAL A 58 2.08 11.28 1.91
CA VAL A 58 2.74 11.90 0.76
C VAL A 58 1.71 12.53 -0.18
N TYR A 59 0.71 11.79 -0.62
CA TYR A 59 -0.22 12.27 -1.63
C TYR A 59 -1.28 13.25 -1.10
N THR A 60 -1.51 13.28 0.21
CA THR A 60 -2.33 14.33 0.84
C THR A 60 -1.64 15.70 0.78
N VAL A 61 -0.31 15.76 0.94
CA VAL A 61 0.38 17.06 1.09
C VAL A 61 1.30 17.45 -0.07
N ILE A 62 1.58 16.55 -1.01
CA ILE A 62 2.49 16.83 -2.13
C ILE A 62 2.02 18.05 -2.95
N GLY A 63 0.71 18.26 -3.06
CA GLY A 63 0.16 19.44 -3.73
C GLY A 63 0.58 20.75 -3.07
N TYR A 64 0.53 20.82 -1.74
CA TYR A 64 1.00 21.99 -0.98
C TYR A 64 2.49 22.22 -1.16
N ARG A 65 3.28 21.15 -1.21
CA ARG A 65 4.72 21.25 -1.45
C ARG A 65 5.04 21.82 -2.82
N LEU A 66 4.40 21.29 -3.86
CA LEU A 66 4.67 21.71 -5.24
C LEU A 66 4.22 23.15 -5.51
N ALA A 67 3.15 23.61 -4.85
CA ALA A 67 2.63 24.96 -4.96
C ALA A 67 3.41 25.99 -4.10
N ALA A 68 4.13 25.55 -3.08
CA ALA A 68 4.92 26.43 -2.22
C ALA A 68 6.30 26.77 -2.84
N PRO A 69 6.91 27.92 -2.48
CA PRO A 69 8.30 28.20 -2.80
C PRO A 69 9.25 27.10 -2.26
N PRO A 70 10.35 26.77 -2.96
CA PRO A 70 10.85 27.42 -4.18
C PRO A 70 10.24 26.89 -5.49
N LEU A 71 9.38 25.87 -5.44
CA LEU A 71 8.84 25.24 -6.65
C LEU A 71 7.73 26.08 -7.29
N ALA A 72 6.83 26.63 -6.47
CA ALA A 72 5.78 27.57 -6.86
C ALA A 72 5.06 27.20 -8.17
N LEU A 73 4.77 25.90 -8.36
CA LEU A 73 4.22 25.41 -9.62
C LEU A 73 2.75 25.85 -9.78
N PRO A 74 2.33 26.23 -11.00
CA PRO A 74 0.92 26.44 -11.32
C PRO A 74 0.06 25.22 -11.00
N GLN A 75 -1.16 25.46 -10.52
CA GLN A 75 -2.08 24.40 -10.07
C GLN A 75 -2.34 23.31 -11.13
N GLY A 76 -2.37 23.69 -12.43
CA GLY A 76 -2.49 22.72 -13.52
C GLY A 76 -1.33 21.71 -13.58
N LEU A 77 -0.10 22.14 -13.30
CA LEU A 77 1.07 21.25 -13.25
C LEU A 77 1.09 20.43 -11.95
N VAL A 78 0.65 21.01 -10.82
CA VAL A 78 0.53 20.25 -9.56
C VAL A 78 -0.38 19.03 -9.73
N GLY A 79 -1.52 19.19 -10.41
CA GLY A 79 -2.43 18.07 -10.69
C GLY A 79 -1.81 16.98 -11.57
N SER A 80 -0.89 17.33 -12.48
CA SER A 80 -0.23 16.35 -13.36
C SER A 80 0.62 15.32 -12.60
N VAL A 81 0.98 15.60 -11.34
CA VAL A 81 1.77 14.69 -10.51
C VAL A 81 1.10 13.33 -10.29
N PHE A 82 -0.24 13.26 -10.39
CA PHE A 82 -0.98 12.00 -10.29
C PHE A 82 -0.76 11.07 -11.47
N LEU A 83 -0.20 11.55 -12.60
CA LEU A 83 0.26 10.69 -13.70
C LEU A 83 1.34 9.69 -13.23
N VAL A 84 2.06 10.00 -12.16
CA VAL A 84 3.02 9.07 -11.52
C VAL A 84 2.34 7.76 -11.07
N TYR A 85 1.03 7.74 -10.83
CA TYR A 85 0.30 6.51 -10.48
C TYR A 85 0.38 5.45 -11.58
N LEU A 86 0.63 5.84 -12.84
CA LEU A 86 0.83 4.90 -13.95
C LEU A 86 2.02 3.96 -13.71
N VAL A 87 3.04 4.42 -12.98
CA VAL A 87 4.18 3.58 -12.54
C VAL A 87 3.69 2.41 -11.67
N GLY A 88 2.62 2.62 -10.91
CA GLY A 88 2.01 1.62 -10.05
C GLY A 88 1.56 0.36 -10.80
N THR A 89 1.05 0.50 -12.01
CA THR A 89 0.64 -0.63 -12.87
C THR A 89 1.84 -1.52 -13.19
N GLY A 90 2.93 -0.93 -13.68
CA GLY A 90 4.16 -1.65 -14.01
C GLY A 90 4.81 -2.29 -12.78
N SER A 91 4.85 -1.55 -11.66
CA SER A 91 5.41 -2.04 -10.39
C SER A 91 4.62 -3.24 -9.83
N SER A 92 3.29 -3.16 -9.85
CA SER A 92 2.42 -4.25 -9.38
C SER A 92 2.57 -5.50 -10.25
N ALA A 93 2.65 -5.34 -11.57
CA ALA A 93 2.91 -6.47 -12.48
C ALA A 93 4.30 -7.09 -12.25
N ALA A 94 5.30 -6.28 -11.90
CA ALA A 94 6.65 -6.75 -11.59
C ALA A 94 6.74 -7.44 -10.21
N ALA A 95 5.85 -7.13 -9.27
CA ALA A 95 5.86 -7.66 -7.91
C ALA A 95 5.83 -9.20 -7.88
N GLY A 96 5.04 -9.85 -8.72
CA GLY A 96 5.00 -11.32 -8.80
C GLY A 96 6.34 -11.93 -9.24
N ARG A 97 7.03 -11.31 -10.21
CA ARG A 97 8.38 -11.72 -10.61
C ARG A 97 9.39 -11.48 -9.48
N LEU A 98 9.24 -10.39 -8.75
CA LEU A 98 10.09 -10.06 -7.60
C LEU A 98 9.96 -11.13 -6.52
N VAL A 99 8.74 -11.49 -6.13
CA VAL A 99 8.46 -12.55 -5.14
C VAL A 99 9.04 -13.88 -5.58
N ARG A 100 8.94 -14.24 -6.86
CA ARG A 100 9.56 -15.48 -7.38
C ARG A 100 11.08 -15.50 -7.24
N ARG A 101 11.75 -14.34 -7.34
CA ARG A 101 13.21 -14.25 -7.28
C ARG A 101 13.75 -14.11 -5.85
N THR A 102 13.09 -13.33 -5.01
CA THR A 102 13.60 -12.95 -3.68
C THR A 102 12.75 -13.47 -2.53
N GLY A 103 11.68 -14.21 -2.84
CA GLY A 103 10.67 -14.62 -1.88
C GLY A 103 9.79 -13.45 -1.41
N ARG A 104 8.72 -13.77 -0.68
CA ARG A 104 7.79 -12.77 -0.12
C ARG A 104 8.51 -11.72 0.73
N ARG A 105 9.41 -12.15 1.62
CA ARG A 105 10.13 -11.26 2.54
C ARG A 105 11.09 -10.35 1.81
N GLY A 106 11.90 -10.90 0.89
CA GLY A 106 12.83 -10.11 0.08
C GLY A 106 12.10 -9.06 -0.75
N ALA A 107 10.97 -9.42 -1.35
CA ALA A 107 10.16 -8.48 -2.10
C ALA A 107 9.60 -7.34 -1.22
N LEU A 108 9.18 -7.62 0.02
CA LEU A 108 8.74 -6.60 0.97
C LEU A 108 9.87 -5.67 1.40
N TYR A 109 11.08 -6.19 1.65
CA TYR A 109 12.24 -5.35 1.96
C TYR A 109 12.64 -4.46 0.79
N LEU A 110 12.59 -4.97 -0.44
CA LEU A 110 12.88 -4.18 -1.64
C LEU A 110 11.83 -3.10 -1.88
N ALA A 111 10.55 -3.41 -1.68
CA ALA A 111 9.48 -2.43 -1.73
C ALA A 111 9.68 -1.32 -0.68
N ALA A 112 9.93 -1.70 0.58
CA ALA A 112 10.21 -0.79 1.68
C ALA A 112 11.45 0.08 1.41
N GLY A 113 12.54 -0.52 0.94
CA GLY A 113 13.77 0.18 0.58
C GLY A 113 13.59 1.16 -0.57
N THR A 114 12.83 0.77 -1.60
CA THR A 114 12.48 1.65 -2.73
C THR A 114 11.65 2.85 -2.25
N THR A 115 10.67 2.62 -1.37
CA THR A 115 9.87 3.69 -0.78
C THR A 115 10.72 4.62 0.09
N ALA A 116 11.59 4.08 0.95
CA ALA A 116 12.51 4.89 1.77
C ALA A 116 13.47 5.72 0.90
N ALA A 117 14.06 5.11 -0.14
CA ALA A 117 14.92 5.82 -1.08
C ALA A 117 14.16 6.96 -1.75
N GLY A 118 12.92 6.72 -2.17
CA GLY A 118 12.06 7.76 -2.75
C GLY A 118 11.79 8.91 -1.78
N LEU A 119 11.46 8.62 -0.53
CA LEU A 119 11.28 9.62 0.52
C LEU A 119 12.54 10.46 0.74
N LEU A 120 13.71 9.82 0.84
CA LEU A 120 14.98 10.50 1.04
C LEU A 120 15.38 11.35 -0.16
N VAL A 121 15.28 10.83 -1.39
CA VAL A 121 15.51 11.58 -2.63
C VAL A 121 14.57 12.77 -2.70
N SER A 122 13.31 12.59 -2.28
CA SER A 122 12.34 13.67 -2.27
C SER A 122 12.71 14.81 -1.31
N LEU A 123 13.61 14.65 -0.35
CA LEU A 123 14.04 15.77 0.52
C LEU A 123 14.80 16.86 -0.25
N GLY A 124 15.33 16.54 -1.44
CA GLY A 124 15.95 17.54 -2.29
C GLY A 124 15.00 18.70 -2.61
N GLY A 125 15.54 19.92 -2.59
CA GLY A 125 14.80 21.15 -2.89
C GLY A 125 14.23 21.25 -4.32
N PRO A 126 14.99 20.92 -5.38
CA PRO A 126 14.53 21.16 -6.75
C PRO A 126 13.61 20.07 -7.27
N LEU A 127 12.80 20.40 -8.29
CA LEU A 127 11.76 19.52 -8.84
C LEU A 127 12.30 18.18 -9.34
N TRP A 128 13.52 18.18 -9.90
CA TRP A 128 14.19 16.98 -10.40
C TRP A 128 14.61 16.01 -9.28
N CYS A 129 14.59 16.41 -8.01
CA CYS A 129 14.68 15.50 -6.87
C CYS A 129 13.28 15.00 -6.48
N VAL A 130 12.30 15.89 -6.41
CA VAL A 130 10.94 15.59 -5.93
C VAL A 130 10.24 14.56 -6.81
N LEU A 131 10.29 14.73 -8.14
CA LEU A 131 9.58 13.86 -9.08
C LEU A 131 10.11 12.43 -9.08
N PRO A 132 11.43 12.15 -9.22
CA PRO A 132 11.96 10.80 -9.07
C PRO A 132 11.70 10.22 -7.68
N GLY A 133 11.79 11.04 -6.62
CA GLY A 133 11.44 10.61 -5.27
C GLY A 133 10.01 10.08 -5.18
N LEU A 134 9.05 10.81 -5.77
CA LEU A 134 7.66 10.41 -5.81
C LEU A 134 7.42 9.16 -6.67
N VAL A 135 8.11 9.04 -7.80
CA VAL A 135 8.09 7.83 -8.65
C VAL A 135 8.53 6.61 -7.85
N LEU A 136 9.63 6.73 -7.08
CA LEU A 136 10.14 5.64 -6.24
C LEU A 136 9.18 5.31 -5.09
N VAL A 137 8.62 6.32 -4.40
CA VAL A 137 7.60 6.11 -3.37
C VAL A 137 6.43 5.30 -3.92
N THR A 138 5.92 5.70 -5.09
CA THR A 138 4.79 5.04 -5.75
C THR A 138 5.14 3.64 -6.23
N ALA A 139 6.30 3.46 -6.85
CA ALA A 139 6.76 2.13 -7.27
C ALA A 139 6.89 1.19 -6.06
N GLY A 140 7.55 1.62 -4.99
CA GLY A 140 7.74 0.82 -3.77
C GLY A 140 6.41 0.50 -3.09
N PHE A 141 5.51 1.48 -2.97
CA PHE A 141 4.19 1.29 -2.40
C PHE A 141 3.37 0.25 -3.17
N PHE A 142 3.24 0.39 -4.50
CA PHE A 142 2.45 -0.53 -5.31
C PHE A 142 3.03 -1.95 -5.31
N ALA A 143 4.36 -2.09 -5.34
CA ALA A 143 5.01 -3.38 -5.18
C ALA A 143 4.68 -3.99 -3.80
N GLY A 144 4.86 -3.23 -2.71
CA GLY A 144 4.59 -3.69 -1.35
C GLY A 144 3.12 -4.09 -1.13
N HIS A 145 2.19 -3.29 -1.64
CA HIS A 145 0.76 -3.57 -1.63
C HIS A 145 0.43 -4.85 -2.40
N ALA A 146 0.92 -4.99 -3.63
CA ALA A 146 0.68 -6.18 -4.45
C ALA A 146 1.20 -7.45 -3.76
N VAL A 147 2.40 -7.40 -3.17
CA VAL A 147 2.97 -8.53 -2.41
C VAL A 147 2.14 -8.83 -1.17
N ALA A 148 1.78 -7.82 -0.37
CA ALA A 148 1.02 -8.04 0.87
C ALA A 148 -0.40 -8.56 0.60
N SER A 149 -1.12 -7.96 -0.35
CA SER A 149 -2.50 -8.32 -0.71
C SER A 149 -2.60 -9.74 -1.28
N SER A 150 -1.70 -10.10 -2.20
CA SER A 150 -1.62 -11.49 -2.70
C SER A 150 -1.28 -12.47 -1.58
N SER A 151 -0.34 -12.11 -0.70
CA SER A 151 0.05 -12.95 0.43
C SER A 151 -1.08 -13.19 1.43
N VAL A 152 -1.98 -12.21 1.64
CA VAL A 152 -3.19 -12.40 2.48
C VAL A 152 -4.08 -13.46 1.86
N SER A 153 -4.31 -13.34 0.55
CA SER A 153 -5.16 -14.25 -0.21
C SER A 153 -4.60 -15.67 -0.24
N ASP A 154 -3.28 -15.81 -0.34
CA ASP A 154 -2.58 -17.10 -0.31
C ASP A 154 -2.55 -17.74 1.09
N THR A 155 -2.49 -16.92 2.14
CA THR A 155 -2.42 -17.39 3.53
C THR A 155 -3.79 -17.88 4.03
N ALA A 156 -4.87 -17.22 3.62
CA ALA A 156 -6.21 -17.57 4.07
C ALA A 156 -6.72 -18.85 3.38
N ARG A 157 -6.73 -19.98 4.10
CA ARG A 157 -7.25 -21.27 3.59
C ARG A 157 -8.78 -21.31 3.54
N THR A 158 -9.44 -20.59 4.44
CA THR A 158 -10.89 -20.42 4.51
C THR A 158 -11.22 -18.94 4.58
N GLY A 159 -12.44 -18.56 4.17
CA GLY A 159 -12.90 -17.17 4.26
C GLY A 159 -11.96 -16.15 3.61
N ARG A 160 -11.48 -16.44 2.39
CA ARG A 160 -10.53 -15.57 1.65
C ARG A 160 -11.08 -14.15 1.47
N ALA A 161 -12.36 -14.03 1.11
CA ALA A 161 -13.01 -12.73 0.98
C ALA A 161 -12.96 -11.91 2.28
N GLN A 162 -13.18 -12.54 3.43
CA GLN A 162 -13.10 -11.90 4.74
C GLN A 162 -11.67 -11.48 5.07
N ALA A 163 -10.68 -12.31 4.76
CA ALA A 163 -9.27 -11.95 4.97
C ALA A 163 -8.86 -10.76 4.09
N SER A 164 -9.28 -10.73 2.82
CA SER A 164 -9.06 -9.59 1.93
C SER A 164 -9.81 -8.34 2.39
N ALA A 165 -11.04 -8.49 2.90
CA ALA A 165 -11.81 -7.37 3.46
C ALA A 165 -11.09 -6.75 4.68
N LEU A 166 -10.57 -7.57 5.61
CA LEU A 166 -9.78 -7.10 6.74
C LEU A 166 -8.50 -6.38 6.29
N TYR A 167 -7.81 -6.91 5.28
CA TYR A 167 -6.67 -6.22 4.67
C TYR A 167 -7.07 -4.86 4.10
N GLN A 168 -8.18 -4.78 3.37
CA GLN A 168 -8.69 -3.55 2.80
C GLN A 168 -9.13 -2.54 3.88
N SER A 169 -9.70 -3.02 4.99
CA SER A 169 -9.99 -2.19 6.16
C SER A 169 -8.72 -1.60 6.76
N ALA A 170 -7.69 -2.41 6.98
CA ALA A 170 -6.39 -1.93 7.47
C ALA A 170 -5.73 -0.95 6.49
N TYR A 171 -5.84 -1.21 5.18
CA TYR A 171 -5.36 -0.34 4.11
C TYR A 171 -6.02 1.04 4.15
N TYR A 172 -7.35 1.10 4.26
CA TYR A 172 -8.07 2.38 4.34
C TYR A 172 -7.86 3.09 5.67
N LEU A 173 -7.80 2.38 6.79
CA LEU A 173 -7.38 2.95 8.08
C LEU A 173 -6.00 3.58 7.98
N GLY A 174 -5.04 2.87 7.37
CA GLY A 174 -3.71 3.39 7.09
C GLY A 174 -3.74 4.65 6.24
N SER A 175 -4.60 4.71 5.22
CA SER A 175 -4.78 5.90 4.36
C SER A 175 -5.35 7.09 5.13
N SER A 176 -6.36 6.87 5.97
CA SER A 176 -6.97 7.93 6.80
C SER A 176 -5.94 8.48 7.79
N LEU A 177 -5.24 7.60 8.52
CA LEU A 177 -4.18 8.00 9.44
C LEU A 177 -3.05 8.72 8.72
N GLY A 178 -2.62 8.18 7.56
CA GLY A 178 -1.60 8.79 6.72
C GLY A 178 -1.96 10.20 6.29
N GLY A 179 -3.19 10.41 5.78
CA GLY A 179 -3.64 11.73 5.38
C GLY A 179 -3.70 12.72 6.54
N THR A 180 -4.32 12.33 7.66
CA THR A 180 -4.43 13.21 8.84
C THR A 180 -3.06 13.51 9.44
N LEU A 181 -2.26 12.49 9.77
CA LEU A 181 -0.93 12.67 10.36
C LEU A 181 0.04 13.33 9.39
N GLY A 182 -0.07 13.03 8.10
CA GLY A 182 0.74 13.64 7.04
C GLY A 182 0.48 15.14 6.93
N ALA A 183 -0.79 15.56 6.91
CA ALA A 183 -1.17 16.96 6.94
C ALA A 183 -0.65 17.67 8.20
N SER A 184 -0.83 17.07 9.39
CA SER A 184 -0.31 17.61 10.65
C SER A 184 1.22 17.72 10.66
N ALA A 185 1.93 16.68 10.22
CA ALA A 185 3.38 16.67 10.16
C ALA A 185 3.92 17.68 9.13
N TYR A 186 3.24 17.83 8.00
CA TYR A 186 3.55 18.86 7.00
C TYR A 186 3.35 20.27 7.56
N HIS A 187 2.27 20.49 8.29
CA HIS A 187 2.02 21.79 8.90
C HIS A 187 3.07 22.15 9.96
N ALA A 188 3.50 21.16 10.77
CA ALA A 188 4.45 21.37 11.85
C ALA A 188 5.91 21.55 11.37
N ALA A 189 6.35 20.79 10.35
CA ALA A 189 7.75 20.74 9.94
C ALA A 189 7.96 20.70 8.41
N GLY A 190 6.96 21.12 7.64
CA GLY A 190 7.00 21.10 6.19
C GLY A 190 7.16 19.69 5.62
N TRP A 191 7.75 19.61 4.42
CA TRP A 191 7.98 18.32 3.76
C TRP A 191 8.83 17.35 4.59
N GLY A 192 9.80 17.86 5.36
CA GLY A 192 10.65 17.05 6.23
C GLY A 192 9.84 16.26 7.26
N GLY A 193 8.81 16.86 7.85
CA GLY A 193 7.90 16.19 8.78
C GLY A 193 7.14 15.03 8.11
N THR A 194 6.65 15.23 6.89
CA THR A 194 5.98 14.17 6.11
C THR A 194 6.94 13.03 5.78
N VAL A 195 8.19 13.34 5.39
CA VAL A 195 9.21 12.33 5.12
C VAL A 195 9.56 11.54 6.36
N LEU A 196 9.72 12.20 7.52
CA LEU A 196 10.00 11.53 8.78
C LEU A 196 8.88 10.55 9.16
N LEU A 197 7.61 10.98 9.08
CA LEU A 197 6.47 10.09 9.30
C LEU A 197 6.50 8.88 8.34
N GLY A 198 6.78 9.12 7.06
CA GLY A 198 6.91 8.08 6.06
C GLY A 198 8.03 7.08 6.40
N LEU A 199 9.21 7.57 6.81
CA LEU A 199 10.34 6.73 7.19
C LEU A 199 10.05 5.91 8.46
N LEU A 200 9.33 6.46 9.43
CA LEU A 200 8.88 5.72 10.62
C LEU A 200 7.91 4.59 10.23
N ALA A 201 6.97 4.86 9.32
CA ALA A 201 6.07 3.82 8.82
C ALA A 201 6.81 2.74 8.03
N VAL A 202 7.80 3.11 7.20
CA VAL A 202 8.68 2.15 6.51
C VAL A 202 9.50 1.33 7.51
N ALA A 203 10.05 1.93 8.55
CA ALA A 203 10.75 1.21 9.61
C ALA A 203 9.81 0.21 10.32
N GLY A 204 8.54 0.57 10.50
CA GLY A 204 7.48 -0.34 10.95
C GLY A 204 7.32 -1.55 10.02
N VAL A 205 7.26 -1.34 8.69
CA VAL A 205 7.17 -2.44 7.71
C VAL A 205 8.36 -3.38 7.84
N VAL A 206 9.57 -2.83 7.93
CA VAL A 206 10.81 -3.60 8.07
C VAL A 206 10.80 -4.37 9.39
N GLY A 207 10.43 -3.73 10.50
CA GLY A 207 10.33 -4.35 11.83
C GLY A 207 9.32 -5.51 11.86
N VAL A 208 8.11 -5.31 11.34
CA VAL A 208 7.08 -6.36 11.24
C VAL A 208 7.57 -7.54 10.39
N THR A 209 8.25 -7.26 9.29
CA THR A 209 8.81 -8.28 8.39
C THR A 209 9.96 -9.06 9.06
N LEU A 210 10.83 -8.38 9.82
CA LEU A 210 11.92 -8.98 10.59
C LEU A 210 11.40 -9.88 11.71
N LEU A 211 10.44 -9.39 12.51
CA LEU A 211 9.81 -10.18 13.58
C LEU A 211 9.16 -11.45 13.01
N GLY A 212 8.54 -11.36 11.83
CA GLY A 212 8.02 -12.52 11.13
C GLY A 212 9.08 -13.49 10.61
N THR A 213 10.29 -13.01 10.37
CA THR A 213 11.44 -13.83 9.98
C THR A 213 12.01 -14.58 11.18
N VAL A 214 12.18 -13.89 12.31
CA VAL A 214 12.70 -14.46 13.55
C VAL A 214 11.75 -15.52 14.10
N ALA A 215 10.44 -15.23 14.14
CA ALA A 215 9.44 -16.17 14.64
C ALA A 215 9.42 -17.48 13.84
N ALA A 216 9.62 -17.42 12.52
CA ALA A 216 9.64 -18.60 11.66
C ALA A 216 10.95 -19.41 11.71
N ARG A 217 12.01 -18.90 12.35
CA ARG A 217 13.24 -19.66 12.60
C ARG A 217 13.23 -20.38 13.95
N ARG A 218 12.31 -20.02 14.84
CA ARG A 218 12.22 -20.52 16.23
C ARG A 218 11.19 -21.63 16.42
N GLY A 219 10.31 -21.85 15.45
CA GLY A 219 9.34 -22.96 15.42
C GLY A 219 9.64 -23.83 14.22
#